data_AF-A0A2V2XZD3-F1
#
_entry.id   AF-A0A2V2XZD3-F1
#
_cell.length_a   1.000
_cell.length_b   1.000
_cell.length_c   1.000
_cell.angle_alpha   90.00
_cell.angle_beta   90.00
_cell.angle_gamma   90.00
#
_symmetry.space_group_name_H-M   'P 1'
#
loop_
_entity.id
_entity.type
_entity.pdbx_description
1 polymer ?
#
loop_
_entity_poly.entity_id
_entity_poly.type
_entity_poly.pdbx_seq_one_letter_code
_entity_poly.pdbx_strand_id
1 'polypeptide(L)'
;MVSPITEARVLDLEKEAKRCGGVVAAILSSLRKIKKGERLRINAVEAQVRELSEALDLFTRYGLIQVVDRISDREIVIEKVK
;
A
#
# COMPACT_ATOMS: atom_id res chain seq x y z
N MET A 1 -20.66 16.80 -5.61
CA MET A 1 -20.23 15.39 -5.62
C MET A 1 -18.79 15.36 -5.13
N VAL A 2 -18.58 15.03 -3.86
CA VAL A 2 -17.23 14.98 -3.25
C VAL A 2 -16.82 13.52 -3.26
N SER A 3 -15.87 13.13 -4.11
CA SER A 3 -15.24 11.80 -4.04
C SER A 3 -14.56 11.68 -2.67
N PRO A 4 -14.92 10.71 -1.81
CA PRO A 4 -14.26 10.56 -0.53
C PRO A 4 -12.94 9.81 -0.73
N ILE A 5 -11.93 10.53 -1.21
CA ILE A 5 -10.52 10.14 -1.06
C ILE A 5 -10.06 10.41 0.41
N THR A 6 -10.96 10.97 1.24
CA THR A 6 -10.68 11.61 2.53
C THR A 6 -10.25 10.68 3.67
N GLU A 7 -10.31 9.35 3.53
CA GLU A 7 -9.99 8.42 4.65
C GLU A 7 -8.98 7.33 4.31
N ALA A 8 -8.25 7.44 3.19
CA ALA A 8 -7.13 6.52 2.95
C ALA A 8 -5.93 6.92 3.82
N ARG A 9 -5.54 6.05 4.75
CA ARG A 9 -4.32 6.26 5.54
C ARG A 9 -3.11 6.28 4.59
N VAL A 10 -2.21 7.24 4.76
CA VAL A 10 -1.05 7.38 3.88
C VAL A 10 0.15 6.62 4.45
N LEU A 11 0.78 5.79 3.61
CA LEU A 11 2.04 5.10 3.84
C LEU A 11 3.13 5.77 3.02
N ASP A 12 4.03 6.47 3.71
CA ASP A 12 5.33 6.86 3.16
C ASP A 12 6.24 5.63 3.16
N LEU A 13 6.41 5.03 1.99
CA LEU A 13 7.09 3.75 1.84
C LEU A 13 8.60 3.87 2.05
N GLU A 14 9.21 5.01 1.73
CA GLU A 14 10.64 5.22 1.97
C GLU A 14 10.92 5.22 3.48
N LYS A 15 10.13 6.01 4.23
CA LYS A 15 10.28 6.13 5.67
C LYS A 15 9.99 4.82 6.40
N GLU A 16 8.88 4.16 6.09
CA GLU A 16 8.50 2.92 6.78
C GLU A 16 9.37 1.73 6.34
N ALA A 17 9.85 1.66 5.10
CA ALA A 17 10.79 0.62 4.68
C ALA A 17 12.11 0.71 5.45
N LYS A 18 12.65 1.92 5.67
CA LYS A 18 13.85 2.13 6.51
C LYS A 18 13.63 1.65 7.95
N ARG A 19 12.41 1.83 8.48
CA ARG A 19 12.05 1.39 9.84
C ARG A 19 11.81 -0.11 9.95
N CYS A 20 11.17 -0.72 8.95
CA CYS A 20 10.75 -2.12 8.96
C CYS A 20 11.77 -3.07 8.30
N GLY A 21 12.82 -2.54 7.67
CA GLY A 21 13.86 -3.33 7.00
C GLY A 21 13.51 -3.79 5.58
N GLY A 22 12.56 -3.13 4.91
CA GLY A 22 12.17 -3.44 3.52
C GLY A 22 10.73 -3.06 3.16
N VAL A 23 10.39 -3.08 1.86
CA VAL A 23 9.07 -2.68 1.34
C VAL A 23 7.98 -3.65 1.78
N VAL A 24 8.23 -4.95 1.64
CA VAL A 24 7.28 -6.01 2.03
C VAL A 24 6.90 -5.88 3.51
N ALA A 25 7.89 -5.69 4.38
CA ALA A 25 7.68 -5.55 5.82
C ALA A 25 6.91 -4.26 6.17
N ALA A 26 7.20 -3.15 5.51
CA ALA A 26 6.50 -1.88 5.70
C ALA A 26 5.01 -1.97 5.32
N ILE A 27 4.70 -2.60 4.18
CA ILE A 27 3.31 -2.78 3.73
C ILE A 27 2.57 -3.73 4.67
N LEU A 28 3.14 -4.88 5.03
CA LEU A 28 2.52 -5.81 5.98
C LEU A 28 2.28 -5.16 7.35
N SER A 29 3.25 -4.42 7.87
CA SER A 29 3.13 -3.67 9.13
C SER A 29 1.98 -2.66 9.08
N SER A 30 1.81 -1.99 7.94
CA SER A 30 0.72 -1.02 7.73
C SER A 30 -0.63 -1.71 7.58
N LEU A 31 -0.70 -2.83 6.85
CA LEU A 31 -1.91 -3.64 6.70
C LEU A 31 -2.40 -4.20 8.05
N ARG A 32 -1.50 -4.53 8.99
CA ARG A 32 -1.88 -4.95 10.34
C ARG A 32 -2.56 -3.86 11.16
N LYS A 33 -2.34 -2.58 10.82
CA LYS A 33 -2.89 -1.42 11.55
C LYS A 33 -4.24 -0.94 11.00
N ILE A 34 -4.72 -1.53 9.91
CA ILE A 34 -6.00 -1.18 9.29
C ILE A 34 -6.96 -2.38 9.29
N LYS A 35 -8.26 -2.11 9.23
CA LYS A 35 -9.32 -3.12 9.20
C LYS A 35 -9.63 -3.56 7.77
N LYS A 36 -10.33 -4.69 7.64
CA LYS A 36 -10.88 -5.12 6.35
C LYS A 36 -11.83 -4.04 5.80
N GLY A 37 -11.70 -3.73 4.52
CA GLY A 37 -12.43 -2.65 3.83
C GLY A 37 -11.81 -1.27 3.97
N GLU A 38 -10.82 -1.08 4.85
CA GLU A 38 -10.09 0.19 4.93
C GLU A 38 -9.04 0.30 3.82
N ARG A 39 -8.79 1.55 3.42
CA ARG A 39 -7.89 1.88 2.31
C ARG A 39 -6.56 2.43 2.82
N LEU A 40 -5.50 2.09 2.10
CA LEU A 40 -4.15 2.58 2.30
C LEU A 40 -3.62 3.18 1.00
N ARG A 41 -3.19 4.43 1.04
CA ARG A 41 -2.50 5.11 -0.06
C ARG A 41 -1.00 4.96 0.16
N ILE A 42 -0.31 4.34 -0.78
CA ILE A 42 1.13 4.06 -0.71
C ILE A 42 1.86 5.05 -1.61
N ASN A 43 2.80 5.79 -1.04
CA ASN A 43 3.68 6.71 -1.74
C ASN A 43 5.11 6.15 -1.69
N ALA A 44 5.70 5.89 -2.85
CA ALA A 44 7.02 5.31 -3.00
C ALA A 44 7.97 6.24 -3.74
N VAL A 45 9.27 6.05 -3.53
CA VAL A 45 10.30 6.64 -4.39
C VAL A 45 10.61 5.70 -5.56
N GLU A 46 11.22 6.24 -6.61
CA GLU A 46 11.51 5.50 -7.86
C GLU A 46 12.24 4.18 -7.61
N ALA A 47 13.24 4.19 -6.71
CA ALA A 47 14.03 3.00 -6.37
C ALA A 47 13.20 1.84 -5.76
N GLN A 48 12.00 2.12 -5.27
CA GLN A 48 11.13 1.13 -4.62
C GLN A 48 10.03 0.59 -5.53
N VAL A 49 9.81 1.18 -6.72
CA VAL A 49 8.66 0.86 -7.60
C VAL A 49 8.60 -0.63 -7.94
N ARG A 50 9.75 -1.23 -8.29
CA ARG A 50 9.82 -2.65 -8.62
C ARG A 50 9.41 -3.54 -7.45
N GLU A 51 10.03 -3.34 -6.28
CA GLU A 51 9.74 -4.13 -5.07
C GLU A 51 8.31 -3.91 -4.60
N LEU A 52 7.78 -2.68 -4.73
CA LEU A 52 6.38 -2.36 -4.48
C LEU A 52 5.45 -3.18 -5.37
N SER A 53 5.69 -3.20 -6.69
CA SER A 53 4.86 -3.97 -7.62
C SER A 53 4.88 -5.46 -7.29
N GLU A 54 6.07 -6.03 -7.04
CA GLU A 54 6.23 -7.44 -6.67
C GLU A 54 5.50 -7.77 -5.35
N ALA A 55 5.57 -6.88 -4.35
CA ALA A 55 4.87 -7.02 -3.08
C ALA A 55 3.34 -6.94 -3.24
N LEU A 56 2.83 -5.99 -4.04
CA LEU A 56 1.41 -5.86 -4.32
C LEU A 56 0.87 -7.09 -5.03
N ASP A 57 1.56 -7.58 -6.06
CA ASP A 57 1.18 -8.80 -6.78
C ASP A 57 1.17 -10.02 -5.86
N LEU A 58 2.13 -10.11 -4.93
CA LEU A 58 2.14 -11.16 -3.92
C LEU A 58 0.91 -11.07 -3.02
N PHE A 59 0.63 -9.90 -2.45
CA PHE A 59 -0.48 -9.72 -1.51
C PHE A 59 -1.85 -9.87 -2.16
N THR A 60 -2.01 -9.45 -3.42
CA THR A 60 -3.23 -9.69 -4.20
C THR A 60 -3.43 -11.18 -4.47
N ARG A 61 -2.38 -11.92 -4.86
CA ARG A 61 -2.46 -13.38 -5.04
C ARG A 61 -2.86 -14.13 -3.77
N TYR A 62 -2.41 -13.66 -2.60
CA TYR A 62 -2.83 -14.21 -1.31
C TYR A 62 -4.18 -13.70 -0.80
N GLY A 63 -4.85 -12.82 -1.54
CA GLY A 63 -6.14 -12.25 -1.16
C GLY A 63 -6.08 -11.36 0.09
N LEU A 64 -4.92 -10.78 0.40
CA LEU A 64 -4.76 -9.85 1.52
C LEU A 64 -5.27 -8.47 1.17
N ILE A 65 -5.09 -8.05 -0.09
CA ILE A 65 -5.42 -6.71 -0.57
C ILE A 65 -6.02 -6.77 -1.98
N GLN A 66 -6.69 -5.69 -2.35
CA GLN A 66 -7.03 -5.35 -3.72
C GLN A 66 -6.47 -3.97 -4.07
N VAL A 67 -6.00 -3.80 -5.30
CA VAL A 67 -5.60 -2.48 -5.82
C VAL A 67 -6.87 -1.78 -6.29
N VAL A 68 -7.19 -0.64 -5.67
CA VAL A 68 -8.39 0.15 -5.96
C VAL A 68 -8.11 1.24 -6.98
N ASP A 69 -6.93 1.85 -6.89
CA ASP A 69 -6.52 2.93 -7.81
C ASP A 69 -5.00 2.92 -8.01
N ARG A 70 -4.56 3.28 -9.22
CA ARG A 70 -3.15 3.48 -9.57
C ARG A 70 -3.02 4.89 -10.14
N ILE A 71 -2.66 5.83 -9.26
CA ILE A 71 -2.47 7.24 -9.63
C ILE A 71 -1.16 7.38 -10.42
N SER A 72 -0.12 6.65 -10.02
CA SER A 72 1.12 6.45 -10.77
C SER A 72 1.84 5.18 -10.31
N ASP A 73 2.95 4.83 -10.94
CA ASP A 73 3.79 3.70 -10.48
C ASP A 73 4.35 3.91 -9.06
N ARG A 74 4.40 5.16 -8.59
CA ARG A 74 4.86 5.54 -7.26
C ARG A 74 3.72 5.81 -6.28
N GLU A 75 2.48 5.79 -6.74
CA GLU A 75 1.33 6.18 -5.93
C GLU A 75 0.12 5.28 -6.19
N ILE A 76 -0.18 4.42 -5.23
CA ILE A 76 -1.16 3.34 -5.38
C ILE A 76 -2.09 3.32 -4.18
N VAL A 77 -3.39 3.20 -4.43
CA VAL A 77 -4.40 3.00 -3.38
C VAL A 77 -4.79 1.54 -3.36
N ILE A 78 -4.64 0.92 -2.19
CA ILE A 78 -5.04 -0.45 -1.93
C ILE A 78 -6.13 -0.49 -0.87
N GLU A 79 -6.91 -1.57 -0.87
CA GLU A 79 -7.89 -1.87 0.18
C GLU A 79 -7.59 -3.23 0.79
N LYS A 80 -7.70 -3.33 2.11
CA LYS A 80 -7.48 -4.58 2.83
C LYS A 80 -8.68 -5.52 2.65
N VAL A 81 -8.42 -6.73 2.18
CA VAL A 81 -9.44 -7.76 1.93
C VAL A 81 -9.52 -8.78 3.07
N LYS A 82 -8.39 -9.09 3.72
CA LYS A 82 -8.29 -10.09 4.79
C LYS A 82 -7.49 -9.55 5.98
#